data_AF-I4AKS4-F1
#
_entry.id   AF-I4AKS4-F1
#
_cell.length_a   1.000
_cell.length_b   1.000
_cell.length_c   1.000
_cell.angle_alpha   90.00
_cell.angle_beta   90.00
_cell.angle_gamma   90.00
#
_symmetry.space_group_name_H-M   'P 1'
#
loop_
_entity.id
_entity.type
_entity.pdbx_description
1 polymer ?
#
loop_
_entity_poly.entity_id
_entity_poly.type
_entity_poly.pdbx_seq_one_letter_code
_entity_poly.pdbx_strand_id
1 'polypeptide(L)'
;MTFFQRINNFYFWFFVGFVLWMFFLDGNDVLNQIRMRQTLEELQAEKEYYGNQIDLLETKKAQINDAKSLEEIAREKYLMTKEGEDVYVVE
;
A
#
# COMPACT_ATOMS: atom_id res chain seq x y z
N MET A 1 49.11 -26.99 -15.44
CA MET A 1 48.29 -28.19 -15.68
C MET A 1 47.62 -28.68 -14.38
N THR A 2 47.07 -27.77 -13.56
CA THR A 2 46.53 -28.09 -12.21
C THR A 2 45.10 -27.56 -11.99
N PHE A 3 44.58 -26.73 -12.91
CA PHE A 3 43.25 -26.13 -12.80
C PHE A 3 42.13 -27.13 -13.15
N PHE A 4 42.37 -28.00 -14.14
CA PHE A 4 41.39 -29.00 -14.60
C PHE A 4 41.07 -30.08 -13.56
N GLN A 5 42.03 -30.46 -12.72
CA GLN A 5 41.81 -31.47 -11.66
C GLN A 5 40.94 -30.94 -10.52
N ARG A 6 40.89 -29.62 -10.31
CA ARG A 6 40.11 -28.99 -9.23
C ARG A 6 38.62 -28.84 -9.57
N ILE A 7 38.28 -28.76 -10.86
CA ILE A 7 36.90 -28.67 -11.37
C ILE A 7 36.19 -30.04 -11.33
N ASN A 8 36.92 -31.16 -11.39
CA ASN A 8 36.31 -32.49 -11.37
C ASN A 8 36.21 -33.11 -9.96
N ASN A 9 36.26 -32.27 -8.92
CA ASN A 9 36.11 -32.69 -7.53
C ASN A 9 34.64 -32.70 -7.14
N PHE A 10 34.15 -33.80 -6.57
CA PHE A 10 32.78 -33.95 -6.06
C PHE A 10 32.38 -32.78 -5.14
N TYR A 11 33.28 -32.35 -4.25
CA TYR A 11 33.02 -31.24 -3.33
C TYR A 11 32.80 -29.90 -4.05
N PHE A 12 33.45 -29.68 -5.21
CA PHE A 12 33.25 -28.46 -6.00
C PHE A 12 31.86 -28.43 -6.62
N TRP A 13 31.43 -29.52 -7.25
CA TRP A 13 30.09 -29.62 -7.83
C TRP A 13 28.99 -29.63 -6.76
N PHE A 14 29.22 -30.28 -5.62
CA PHE A 14 28.31 -30.22 -4.48
C PHE A 14 28.17 -28.79 -3.95
N PHE A 15 29.28 -28.06 -3.80
CA PHE A 15 29.26 -26.67 -3.36
C PHE A 15 28.55 -25.75 -4.37
N VAL A 16 28.83 -25.91 -5.66
CA VAL A 16 28.13 -25.15 -6.72
C VAL A 16 26.63 -25.46 -6.71
N GLY A 17 26.25 -26.73 -6.58
CA GLY A 17 24.85 -27.13 -6.45
C GLY A 17 24.18 -26.58 -5.20
N PHE A 18 24.88 -26.57 -4.06
CA PHE A 18 24.40 -26.00 -2.80
C PHE A 18 24.21 -24.49 -2.88
N VAL A 19 25.15 -23.78 -3.51
CA VAL A 19 25.05 -22.34 -3.76
C VAL A 19 23.88 -22.04 -4.69
N LEU A 20 23.77 -22.74 -5.82
CA LEU A 20 22.63 -22.60 -6.71
C LEU A 20 21.31 -22.92 -5.99
N TRP A 21 21.28 -23.93 -5.13
CA TRP A 21 20.11 -24.23 -4.31
C TRP A 21 19.74 -23.04 -3.40
N MET A 22 20.68 -22.50 -2.63
CA MET A 22 20.41 -21.33 -1.77
C MET A 22 19.99 -20.07 -2.54
N PHE A 23 20.37 -19.93 -3.82
CA PHE A 23 20.04 -18.76 -4.63
C PHE A 23 18.77 -18.90 -5.49
N PHE A 24 18.28 -20.13 -5.73
CA PHE A 24 17.17 -20.39 -6.65
C PHE A 24 16.00 -21.21 -6.07
N LEU A 25 16.19 -21.96 -4.98
CA LEU A 25 15.07 -22.69 -4.35
C LEU A 25 14.83 -22.26 -2.90
N ASP A 26 15.68 -21.41 -2.32
CA ASP A 26 15.40 -20.83 -1.01
C ASP A 26 14.46 -19.63 -1.19
N GLY A 27 13.39 -19.53 -0.39
CA GLY A 27 12.30 -18.56 -0.57
C GLY A 27 12.69 -17.08 -0.41
N ASN A 28 13.98 -16.79 -0.19
CA ASN A 28 14.57 -15.46 -0.15
C ASN A 28 15.22 -15.08 -1.50
N ASP A 29 14.76 -15.66 -2.61
CA ASP A 29 15.15 -15.27 -3.95
C ASP A 29 15.05 -13.75 -4.16
N VAL A 30 15.96 -13.21 -4.98
CA VAL A 30 16.04 -11.77 -5.30
C VAL A 30 14.69 -11.20 -5.75
N LEU A 31 13.90 -12.01 -6.44
CA LEU A 31 12.57 -11.66 -6.92
C LEU A 31 11.58 -11.38 -5.78
N ASN A 32 11.63 -12.17 -4.70
CA ASN A 32 10.81 -11.94 -3.51
C ASN A 32 11.23 -10.67 -2.77
N GLN A 33 12.53 -10.39 -2.68
CA GLN A 33 12.99 -9.14 -2.08
C GLN A 33 12.54 -7.90 -2.86
N ILE A 34 12.57 -7.94 -4.20
CA ILE A 34 12.06 -6.84 -5.03
C ILE A 34 10.56 -6.64 -4.78
N ARG A 35 9.78 -7.73 -4.80
CA ARG A 35 8.34 -7.66 -4.55
C ARG A 35 8.03 -7.11 -3.16
N MET A 36 8.74 -7.58 -2.13
CA MET A 36 8.58 -7.06 -0.76
C MET A 36 8.92 -5.58 -0.64
N ARG A 37 9.93 -5.09 -1.36
CA ARG A 37 10.26 -3.66 -1.40
C ARG A 37 9.15 -2.84 -2.06
N GLN A 38 8.61 -3.30 -3.19
CA GLN A 38 7.48 -2.65 -3.84
C GLN A 38 6.25 -2.61 -2.94
N THR A 39 5.92 -3.72 -2.28
CA THR A 39 4.82 -3.79 -1.32
C THR A 39 5.05 -2.86 -0.12
N LEU A 40 6.29 -2.74 0.38
CA LEU A 40 6.61 -1.78 1.43
C LEU A 40 6.38 -0.33 1.00
N GLU A 41 6.82 0.04 -0.20
CA GLU A 41 6.62 1.39 -0.75
C GLU A 41 5.12 1.69 -0.93
N GLU A 42 4.36 0.73 -1.43
CA GLU A 42 2.90 0.85 -1.60
C GLU A 42 2.18 1.05 -0.26
N LEU A 43 2.48 0.21 0.75
CA LEU A 43 1.90 0.35 2.09
C LEU A 43 2.27 1.69 2.73
N GLN A 44 3.47 2.21 2.47
CA GLN A 44 3.90 3.47 3.03
C GLN A 44 3.19 4.65 2.36
N ALA A 45 3.00 4.61 1.05
CA ALA A 45 2.20 5.58 0.32
C ALA A 45 0.73 5.56 0.77
N GLU A 46 0.15 4.36 0.95
CA GLU A 46 -1.21 4.20 1.44
C GLU A 46 -1.37 4.77 2.86
N LYS A 47 -0.41 4.50 3.75
CA LYS A 47 -0.38 5.08 5.09
C LYS A 47 -0.34 6.61 5.07
N GLU A 48 0.51 7.20 4.23
CA GLU A 48 0.60 8.66 4.10
C GLU A 48 -0.70 9.26 3.54
N TYR A 49 -1.27 8.62 2.51
CA TYR A 49 -2.54 9.04 1.94
C TYR A 49 -3.68 9.05 2.98
N TYR A 50 -3.85 7.97 3.74
CA TYR A 50 -4.90 7.95 4.76
C TYR A 50 -4.63 8.90 5.92
N GLY A 51 -3.36 9.09 6.31
CA GLY A 51 -2.99 10.11 7.30
C GLY A 51 -3.47 11.49 6.88
N ASN A 52 -3.15 11.90 5.66
CA ASN A 52 -3.58 13.17 5.10
C ASN A 52 -5.12 13.29 5.03
N GLN A 53 -5.82 12.21 4.68
CA GLN A 53 -7.28 12.20 4.62
C GLN A 53 -7.92 12.34 6.01
N ILE A 54 -7.33 11.72 7.04
CA ILE A 54 -7.78 11.88 8.42
C ILE A 54 -7.62 13.34 8.86
N ASP A 55 -6.45 13.94 8.64
CA ASP A 55 -6.19 15.34 9.00
C ASP A 55 -7.16 16.31 8.28
N LEU A 56 -7.45 16.04 7.01
CA LEU A 56 -8.43 16.80 6.22
C LEU A 56 -9.86 16.63 6.76
N LEU A 57 -10.23 15.43 7.21
CA LEU A 57 -11.54 15.16 7.80
C LEU A 57 -11.66 15.79 9.19
N GLU A 58 -10.61 15.76 10.00
CA GLU A 58 -10.59 16.42 11.31
C GLU A 58 -10.71 17.93 11.17
N THR A 59 -10.00 18.55 10.23
CA THR A 59 -10.14 19.98 9.94
C THR A 59 -11.53 20.33 9.42
N LYS A 60 -12.11 19.53 8.51
CA LYS A 60 -13.50 19.71 8.07
C LYS A 60 -14.50 19.56 9.21
N LYS A 61 -14.28 18.59 10.10
CA LYS A 61 -15.13 18.38 11.28
C LYS A 61 -15.02 19.54 12.26
N ALA A 62 -13.83 20.10 12.47
CA ALA A 62 -13.63 21.28 13.29
C ALA A 62 -14.26 22.55 12.68
N GLN A 63 -14.46 22.61 11.35
CA GLN A 63 -15.21 23.69 10.71
C GLN A 63 -16.72 23.60 10.96
N ILE A 64 -17.24 22.42 11.34
CA ILE A 64 -18.61 22.24 11.80
C ILE A 64 -18.67 22.73 13.25
N ASN A 65 -18.93 24.03 13.42
CA ASN A 65 -18.89 24.69 14.72
C ASN A 65 -20.26 24.72 15.42
N ASP A 66 -21.35 24.45 14.68
CA ASP A 66 -22.73 24.57 15.16
C ASP A 66 -23.72 23.73 14.34
N ALA A 67 -24.90 23.48 14.91
CA ALA A 67 -25.96 22.70 14.23
C ALA A 67 -26.41 23.34 12.90
N LYS A 68 -26.23 24.65 12.75
CA LYS A 68 -26.57 25.40 11.55
C LYS A 68 -25.59 25.13 10.40
N SER A 69 -24.28 25.18 10.65
CA SER A 69 -23.28 24.80 9.63
C SER A 69 -23.38 23.34 9.22
N LEU A 70 -23.76 22.45 10.15
CA LEU A 70 -24.05 21.05 9.83
C LEU A 70 -25.26 20.91 8.88
N GLU A 71 -26.36 21.62 9.14
CA GLU A 71 -27.55 21.59 8.28
C GLU A 71 -27.27 22.19 6.88
N GLU A 72 -26.49 23.28 6.81
CA GLU A 72 -26.05 23.87 5.54
C GLU A 72 -25.19 22.88 4.72
N ILE A 73 -24.20 22.23 5.34
CA ILE A 73 -23.37 21.21 4.66
C ILE A 73 -24.20 20.00 4.22
N ALA A 74 -25.15 19.54 5.04
CA ALA A 74 -26.02 18.41 4.71
C ALA A 74 -26.97 18.72 3.53
N ARG A 75 -27.52 19.94 3.49
CA ARG A 75 -28.36 20.42 2.37
C ARG A 75 -27.56 20.66 1.09
N GLU A 76 -26.38 21.29 1.17
CA GLU A 76 -25.60 21.66 -0.02
C GLU A 76 -24.79 20.51 -0.62
N LYS A 77 -24.09 19.72 0.21
CA LYS A 77 -23.20 18.66 -0.30
C LYS A 77 -23.90 17.32 -0.49
N TYR A 78 -24.92 17.04 0.32
CA TYR A 78 -25.56 15.73 0.37
C TYR A 78 -27.06 15.77 0.01
N LEU A 79 -27.61 16.96 -0.30
CA LEU A 79 -29.02 17.17 -0.66
C LEU A 79 -30.00 16.54 0.35
N MET A 80 -29.61 16.50 1.64
CA MET A 80 -30.44 15.90 2.68
C MET A 80 -31.69 16.74 2.94
N THR A 81 -32.83 16.07 3.08
CA THR A 81 -34.15 16.69 3.36
C THR A 81 -34.66 16.34 4.75
N LYS A 82 -35.50 17.20 5.34
CA LYS A 82 -36.31 16.85 6.51
C LYS A 82 -37.52 16.03 6.08
N GLU A 83 -38.06 15.23 7.01
CA GLU A 83 -39.32 14.51 6.77
C GLU A 83 -40.41 15.51 6.34
N GLY A 84 -40.91 15.37 5.10
CA GLY A 84 -41.92 16.24 4.51
C GLY A 84 -41.41 17.39 3.62
N GLU A 85 -40.09 17.51 3.38
CA GLU A 85 -39.51 18.44 2.39
C GLU A 85 -39.10 17.69 1.10
N ASP A 86 -39.57 18.16 -0.06
CA ASP A 86 -39.17 17.67 -1.38
C ASP A 86 -38.15 18.63 -2.03
N VAL A 87 -37.03 18.11 -2.53
CA VAL A 87 -35.98 18.89 -3.23
C VAL A 87 -36.16 18.76 -4.73
N TYR A 88 -36.31 19.89 -5.41
CA TYR A 88 -36.37 19.98 -6.86
C TYR A 88 -35.02 20.49 -7.40
N VAL A 89 -34.30 19.63 -8.12
CA VAL A 89 -33.12 20.05 -8.90
C VAL A 89 -33.61 20.54 -10.25
N VAL A 90 -33.46 21.83 -10.52
CA VAL A 90 -33.82 22.45 -11.80
C VAL A 90 -32.55 22.60 -12.62
N GLU A 91 -32.50 21.94 -13.78
CA GLU A 91 -31.43 22.04 -14.78
C GLU A 91 -31.64 23.22 -15.73
#